data_AF-A0A087U7D5-F1
#
_entry.id   AF-A0A087U7D5-F1
#
_cell.length_a   1.000
_cell.length_b   1.000
_cell.length_c   1.000
_cell.angle_alpha   90.00
_cell.angle_beta   90.00
_cell.angle_gamma   90.00
#
_symmetry.space_group_name_H-M   'P 1'
#
loop_
_entity.id
_entity.type
_entity.pdbx_description
1 polymer ?
#
loop_
_entity_poly.entity_id
_entity_poly.type
_entity_poly.pdbx_seq_one_letter_code
_entity_poly.pdbx_strand_id
1 'polypeptide(L)'
;MNHSCNPTVISSFYRNVLIVRAIRDVETGEEIYNCYGPHFRRMPRDDRQRALLEQYFFICECDACVNEDEREQRFQALKCSFCKGPLRAPDSTNRASCLDCDKSQDCAAQLQKVFTAHDLFVQGLQLAAKGSFKDALERLKKCHKLREKVMYKYNRQLSEVQDQLACCYASLDKMLLAVEYLRPTLVTTEHIYGKNSIEYGNELQKYSDLLLNAIAQTNREHLCSDQECKNLIEETRSVLEKSYHIFSIHYGPHHEALKELKDKQKQLEMFAEQ
;
A
#
# COMPACT_ATOMS: atom_id res chain seq x y z
N MET A 1 -25.27 14.34 4.19
CA MET A 1 -23.87 14.46 4.63
C MET A 1 -23.10 15.07 3.47
N ASN A 2 -22.45 16.21 3.67
CA ASN A 2 -21.70 16.88 2.62
C ASN A 2 -20.42 16.13 2.25
N HIS A 3 -19.80 16.55 1.15
CA HIS A 3 -18.57 15.93 0.65
C HIS A 3 -17.32 16.50 1.32
N SER A 4 -16.37 15.62 1.65
CA SER A 4 -14.95 15.96 1.76
C SER A 4 -14.12 14.87 1.09
N CYS A 5 -13.04 15.26 0.40
CA CYS A 5 -12.09 14.31 -0.16
C CYS A 5 -11.36 13.52 0.95
N ASN A 6 -11.31 14.06 2.18
CA ASN A 6 -10.83 13.43 3.41
C ASN A 6 -12.00 13.36 4.44
N PRO A 7 -12.86 12.34 4.34
CA PRO A 7 -14.13 12.29 5.07
C PRO A 7 -13.94 12.05 6.59
N THR A 8 -15.00 12.30 7.37
CA THR A 8 -15.06 11.88 8.80
C THR A 8 -15.70 10.51 8.96
N VAL A 9 -16.48 10.07 7.96
CA VAL A 9 -17.19 8.79 8.00
C VAL A 9 -16.88 7.91 6.80
N ILE A 10 -17.09 6.61 6.97
CA ILE A 10 -17.24 5.64 5.90
C ILE A 10 -18.66 5.11 5.88
N SER A 11 -19.15 4.82 4.68
CA SER A 11 -20.46 4.22 4.44
C SER A 11 -20.28 2.80 3.90
N SER A 12 -21.04 1.85 4.45
CA SER A 12 -21.06 0.45 4.01
C SER A 12 -22.51 -0.05 3.97
N PHE A 13 -22.79 -1.08 3.18
CA PHE A 13 -24.10 -1.70 3.13
C PHE A 13 -24.09 -3.07 3.78
N TYR A 14 -25.08 -3.32 4.63
CA TYR A 14 -25.41 -4.68 5.08
C TYR A 14 -26.83 -5.00 4.61
N ARG A 15 -26.92 -5.83 3.56
CA ARG A 15 -28.17 -6.10 2.84
C ARG A 15 -28.77 -4.78 2.34
N ASN A 16 -29.94 -4.41 2.84
CA ASN A 16 -30.66 -3.19 2.50
C ASN A 16 -30.46 -2.04 3.52
N VAL A 17 -29.51 -2.18 4.44
CA VAL A 17 -29.22 -1.17 5.48
C VAL A 17 -27.90 -0.45 5.17
N LEU A 18 -27.95 0.87 5.08
CA LEU A 18 -26.76 1.73 5.04
C LEU A 18 -26.23 1.93 6.46
N ILE A 19 -24.98 1.53 6.68
CA ILE A 19 -24.26 1.69 7.93
C ILE A 19 -23.20 2.76 7.74
N VAL A 20 -23.29 3.83 8.54
CA VAL A 20 -22.34 4.95 8.56
C VAL A 20 -21.52 4.87 9.84
N ARG A 21 -20.19 4.92 9.72
CA ARG A 21 -19.24 4.81 10.83
C ARG A 21 -18.27 5.97 10.81
N ALA A 22 -17.99 6.56 11.97
CA ALA A 22 -16.87 7.48 12.12
C ALA A 22 -15.54 6.72 11.95
N ILE A 23 -14.62 7.28 11.17
CA ILE A 23 -13.28 6.71 10.92
C ILE A 23 -12.15 7.55 11.53
N ARG A 24 -12.52 8.66 12.16
CA ARG A 24 -11.67 9.53 12.98
C ARG A 24 -12.54 10.15 14.09
N ASP A 25 -11.89 10.70 15.10
CA ASP A 25 -12.58 11.46 16.14
C ASP A 25 -13.26 12.68 15.50
N VAL A 26 -14.46 12.99 15.99
CA VAL A 26 -15.29 14.11 15.54
C VAL A 26 -15.76 14.87 16.78
N GLU A 27 -15.50 16.16 16.83
CA GLU A 27 -15.86 17.00 17.98
C GLU A 27 -17.35 17.37 17.98
N THR A 28 -17.88 17.74 19.14
CA THR A 28 -19.28 18.19 19.24
C THR A 28 -19.48 19.46 18.42
N GLY A 29 -20.37 19.40 17.43
CA GLY A 29 -20.65 20.50 16.50
C GLY A 29 -19.79 20.49 15.24
N GLU A 30 -18.80 19.60 15.12
CA GLU A 30 -18.08 19.39 13.86
C GLU A 30 -19.00 18.73 12.82
N GLU A 31 -18.83 19.12 11.56
CA GLU A 31 -19.64 18.60 10.46
C GLU A 31 -19.26 17.15 10.09
N ILE A 32 -20.26 16.35 9.77
CA ILE A 32 -20.10 14.99 9.29
C ILE A 32 -19.97 14.97 7.77
N TYR A 33 -18.75 14.68 7.31
CA TYR A 33 -18.39 14.60 5.90
C TYR A 33 -18.33 13.15 5.41
N ASN A 34 -19.07 12.88 4.34
CA ASN A 34 -18.94 11.65 3.56
C ASN A 34 -18.01 11.88 2.36
N CYS A 35 -17.51 10.81 1.74
CA CYS A 35 -16.84 10.88 0.45
C CYS A 35 -17.77 10.37 -0.65
N TYR A 36 -17.91 11.13 -1.73
CA TYR A 36 -18.82 10.82 -2.85
C TYR A 36 -18.16 9.94 -3.92
N GLY A 37 -16.97 9.41 -3.62
CA GLY A 37 -16.10 8.67 -4.54
C GLY A 37 -14.70 9.30 -4.64
N PRO A 38 -14.58 10.59 -5.02
CA PRO A 38 -13.30 11.27 -5.18
C PRO A 38 -12.56 11.44 -3.84
N HIS A 39 -11.60 10.55 -3.56
CA HIS A 39 -10.84 10.52 -2.31
C HIS A 39 -9.38 10.92 -2.52
N PHE A 40 -8.86 11.78 -1.64
CA PHE A 40 -7.53 12.42 -1.82
C PHE A 40 -6.36 11.44 -1.89
N ARG A 41 -6.47 10.28 -1.24
CA ARG A 41 -5.42 9.24 -1.29
C ARG A 41 -5.46 8.38 -2.55
N ARG A 42 -6.58 8.40 -3.29
CA ARG A 42 -6.84 7.49 -4.42
C ARG A 42 -6.81 8.18 -5.78
N MET A 43 -7.06 9.48 -5.83
CA MET A 43 -7.30 10.22 -7.06
C MET A 43 -6.62 11.59 -6.99
N PRO A 44 -5.91 12.03 -8.04
CA PRO A 44 -5.28 13.36 -8.09
C PRO A 44 -6.28 14.50 -7.96
N ARG A 45 -5.84 15.65 -7.46
CA ARG A 45 -6.69 16.83 -7.20
C ARG A 45 -7.58 17.20 -8.37
N ASP A 46 -6.98 17.35 -9.54
CA ASP A 46 -7.66 17.83 -10.74
C ASP A 46 -8.74 16.86 -11.21
N ASP A 47 -8.47 15.55 -11.11
CA ASP A 47 -9.44 14.50 -11.39
C ASP A 47 -10.60 14.54 -10.40
N ARG A 48 -10.32 14.77 -9.11
CA ARG A 48 -11.37 14.90 -8.09
C ARG A 48 -12.25 16.12 -8.34
N GLN A 49 -11.66 17.28 -8.59
CA GLN A 49 -12.40 18.51 -8.87
C GLN A 49 -13.29 18.36 -10.10
N ARG A 50 -12.74 17.79 -11.18
CA ARG A 50 -13.50 17.49 -12.39
C ARG A 50 -14.67 16.55 -12.11
N ALA A 51 -14.45 15.42 -11.45
CA ALA A 51 -15.50 14.46 -11.13
C ALA A 51 -16.61 15.07 -10.26
N LEU A 52 -16.25 15.88 -9.27
CA LEU A 52 -17.21 16.56 -8.40
C LEU A 52 -18.00 17.64 -9.14
N LEU A 53 -17.34 18.41 -10.00
CA LEU A 53 -18.00 19.44 -10.80
C LEU A 53 -18.96 18.83 -11.83
N GLU A 54 -18.55 17.77 -12.52
CA GLU A 54 -19.36 17.11 -13.56
C GLU A 54 -20.60 16.42 -12.98
N GLN A 55 -20.47 15.75 -11.83
CA GLN A 55 -21.56 14.95 -11.26
C GLN A 55 -22.42 15.72 -10.24
N TYR A 56 -21.79 16.59 -9.44
CA TYR A 56 -22.42 17.24 -8.30
C TYR A 56 -22.43 18.77 -8.39
N PHE A 57 -21.86 19.35 -9.46
CA PHE A 57 -21.93 20.78 -9.79
C PHE A 57 -21.35 21.72 -8.73
N PHE A 58 -20.28 21.31 -8.04
CA PHE A 58 -19.56 22.16 -7.08
C PHE A 58 -18.03 21.97 -7.15
N ILE A 59 -17.29 22.94 -6.62
CA ILE A 59 -15.84 22.88 -6.42
C ILE A 59 -15.56 22.54 -4.96
N CYS A 60 -14.75 21.52 -4.69
CA CYS A 60 -14.46 21.11 -3.31
C CYS A 60 -13.36 21.97 -2.69
N GLU A 61 -13.64 22.55 -1.52
CA GLU A 61 -12.72 23.42 -0.77
C GLU A 61 -12.19 22.76 0.51
N CYS A 62 -12.28 21.43 0.62
CA CYS A 62 -11.76 20.72 1.80
C CYS A 62 -10.23 20.89 1.93
N ASP A 63 -9.70 20.68 3.14
CA ASP A 63 -8.26 20.79 3.43
C ASP A 63 -7.38 20.00 2.44
N ALA A 64 -7.82 18.79 2.07
CA ALA A 64 -7.14 17.94 1.11
C ALA A 64 -7.20 18.44 -0.35
N CYS A 65 -8.00 19.46 -0.67
CA CYS A 65 -7.99 20.14 -1.95
C CYS A 65 -7.24 21.49 -1.90
N VAL A 66 -7.04 22.05 -0.71
CA VAL A 66 -6.31 23.32 -0.52
C VAL A 66 -4.80 23.07 -0.35
N ASN A 67 -4.42 22.00 0.36
CA ASN A 67 -3.04 21.76 0.82
C ASN A 67 -2.34 20.55 0.16
N GLU A 68 -2.78 20.09 -1.02
CA GLU A 68 -2.46 18.74 -1.51
C GLU A 68 -1.12 18.57 -2.24
N ASP A 69 -0.67 19.59 -2.97
CA ASP A 69 0.29 19.41 -4.07
C ASP A 69 1.57 18.68 -3.65
N GLU A 70 2.05 18.89 -2.42
CA GLU A 70 3.30 18.28 -1.98
C GLU A 70 3.14 16.83 -1.50
N ARG A 71 1.97 16.42 -1.00
CA ARG A 71 1.76 15.07 -0.45
C ARG A 71 1.76 14.01 -1.54
N GLU A 72 1.00 14.23 -2.60
CA GLU A 72 0.90 13.27 -3.71
C GLU A 72 2.23 13.12 -4.43
N GLN A 73 2.95 14.23 -4.63
CA GLN A 73 4.28 14.24 -5.24
C GLN A 73 5.26 13.35 -4.49
N ARG A 74 5.22 13.28 -3.14
CA ARG A 74 6.11 12.42 -2.35
C ARG A 74 6.02 10.95 -2.73
N PHE A 75 4.82 10.44 -3.04
CA PHE A 75 4.59 9.03 -3.35
C PHE A 75 4.89 8.66 -4.82
N GLN A 76 5.24 9.64 -5.64
CA GLN A 76 5.69 9.47 -7.02
C GLN A 76 7.14 9.97 -7.21
N ALA A 77 7.75 10.50 -6.15
CA ALA A 77 9.02 11.20 -6.22
C ALA A 77 10.21 10.30 -6.55
N LEU A 78 11.16 10.90 -7.29
CA LEU A 78 12.52 10.41 -7.39
C LEU A 78 13.27 10.64 -6.06
N LYS A 79 14.32 9.86 -5.85
CA LYS A 79 15.21 9.97 -4.69
C LYS A 79 16.22 11.08 -4.87
N CYS A 80 16.29 11.97 -3.87
CA CYS A 80 17.34 12.98 -3.78
C CYS A 80 18.72 12.32 -3.57
N SER A 81 19.73 12.80 -4.28
CA SER A 81 21.10 12.31 -4.17
C SER A 81 21.75 12.69 -2.83
N PHE A 82 21.33 13.82 -2.24
CA PHE A 82 21.91 14.40 -1.03
C PHE A 82 21.30 13.83 0.26
N CYS A 83 19.98 13.94 0.46
CA CYS A 83 19.31 13.52 1.70
C CYS A 83 18.49 12.23 1.57
N LYS A 84 18.39 11.66 0.35
CA LYS A 84 17.50 10.53 0.03
C LYS A 84 15.99 10.83 0.20
N GLY A 85 15.64 12.09 0.39
CA GLY A 85 14.27 12.60 0.42
C GLY A 85 13.61 12.64 -0.97
N PRO A 86 12.34 13.05 -1.04
CA PRO A 86 11.58 13.12 -2.28
C PRO A 86 11.94 14.37 -3.07
N LEU A 87 12.16 14.19 -4.37
CA LEU A 87 12.29 15.28 -5.34
C LEU A 87 10.92 15.73 -5.84
N ARG A 88 10.77 17.03 -6.10
CA ARG A 88 9.66 17.58 -6.88
C ARG A 88 9.69 17.01 -8.31
N ALA A 89 8.59 17.16 -9.04
CA ALA A 89 8.55 16.81 -10.45
C ALA A 89 9.67 17.54 -11.22
N PRO A 90 10.48 16.84 -12.03
CA PRO A 90 11.51 17.47 -12.83
C PRO A 90 10.91 18.49 -13.82
N ASP A 91 11.60 19.62 -13.99
CA ASP A 91 11.24 20.63 -14.99
C ASP A 91 11.61 20.20 -16.42
N SER A 92 11.35 21.08 -17.39
CA SER A 92 11.68 20.85 -18.81
C SER A 92 13.18 20.66 -19.09
N THR A 93 14.05 21.04 -18.14
CA THR A 93 15.51 20.86 -18.23
C THR A 93 15.99 19.62 -17.47
N ASN A 94 15.09 18.75 -17.03
CA ASN A 94 15.35 17.56 -16.21
C ASN A 94 15.97 17.88 -14.84
N ARG A 95 15.75 19.08 -14.30
CA ARG A 95 16.21 19.45 -12.96
C ARG A 95 15.06 19.38 -11.96
N ALA A 96 15.38 18.99 -10.73
CA ALA A 96 14.41 18.94 -9.64
C ALA A 96 15.03 19.40 -8.33
N SER A 97 14.25 20.10 -7.51
CA SER A 97 14.57 20.42 -6.12
C SER A 97 13.99 19.40 -5.15
N CYS A 98 14.65 19.19 -4.02
CA CYS A 98 14.18 18.27 -2.98
C CYS A 98 13.19 18.94 -2.03
N LEU A 99 12.09 18.25 -1.71
CA LEU A 99 11.09 18.69 -0.73
C LEU A 99 11.59 18.74 0.72
N ASP A 100 12.68 18.02 1.05
CA ASP A 100 13.17 17.91 2.43
C ASP A 100 14.45 18.73 2.68
N CYS A 101 15.26 19.04 1.66
CA CYS A 101 16.52 19.78 1.84
C CYS A 101 16.76 20.91 0.84
N ASP A 102 15.80 21.19 -0.04
CA ASP A 102 15.80 22.26 -1.05
C ASP A 102 16.94 22.24 -2.09
N LYS A 103 17.89 21.30 -1.97
CA LYS A 103 18.97 21.13 -2.95
C LYS A 103 18.40 20.70 -4.29
N SER A 104 18.89 21.35 -5.36
CA SER A 104 18.55 21.03 -6.74
C SER A 104 19.57 20.09 -7.38
N GLN A 105 19.10 19.16 -8.20
CA GLN A 105 19.95 18.21 -8.92
C GLN A 105 19.44 17.95 -10.34
N ASP A 106 20.35 17.54 -11.22
CA ASP A 106 20.00 16.94 -12.50
C ASP A 106 19.42 15.53 -12.29
N CYS A 107 18.36 15.22 -13.04
CA CYS A 107 17.63 13.96 -12.97
C CYS A 107 17.66 13.17 -14.28
N ALA A 108 18.37 13.62 -15.33
CA ALA A 108 18.31 12.98 -16.65
C ALA A 108 18.70 11.49 -16.60
N ALA A 109 19.79 11.16 -15.89
CA ALA A 109 20.24 9.78 -15.71
C ALA A 109 19.34 8.95 -14.77
N GLN A 110 18.54 9.59 -13.90
CA GLN A 110 17.51 8.91 -13.10
C GLN A 110 16.29 8.61 -13.95
N LEU A 111 15.83 9.57 -14.74
CA LEU A 111 14.68 9.44 -15.64
C LEU A 111 14.91 8.33 -16.68
N GLN A 112 16.10 8.25 -17.28
CA GLN A 112 16.44 7.14 -18.18
C GLN A 112 16.27 5.77 -17.52
N LYS A 113 16.70 5.63 -16.26
CA LYS A 113 16.53 4.39 -15.49
C LYS A 113 15.07 4.12 -15.16
N VAL A 114 14.25 5.14 -14.95
CA VAL A 114 12.80 4.97 -14.75
C VAL A 114 12.18 4.37 -16.01
N PHE A 115 12.52 4.87 -17.20
CA PHE A 115 12.02 4.30 -18.46
C PHE A 115 12.45 2.84 -18.63
N THR A 116 13.73 2.51 -18.41
CA THR A 116 14.21 1.12 -18.47
C THR A 116 13.53 0.23 -17.44
N ALA A 117 13.33 0.73 -16.22
CA ALA A 117 12.64 -0.02 -15.16
C ALA A 117 11.17 -0.28 -15.52
N HIS A 118 10.50 0.68 -16.17
CA HIS A 118 9.12 0.50 -16.62
C HIS A 118 9.01 -0.58 -17.71
N ASP A 119 9.89 -0.57 -18.71
CA ASP A 119 9.94 -1.62 -19.73
C ASP A 119 10.17 -3.02 -19.13
N LEU A 120 11.14 -3.15 -18.21
CA LEU A 120 11.38 -4.40 -17.48
C LEU A 120 10.16 -4.85 -16.65
N PHE A 121 9.43 -3.91 -16.06
CA PHE A 121 8.23 -4.19 -15.30
C PHE A 121 7.13 -4.77 -16.20
N VAL A 122 6.84 -4.12 -17.33
CA VAL A 122 5.85 -4.58 -18.31
C VAL A 122 6.20 -5.97 -18.84
N GLN A 123 7.46 -6.22 -19.19
CA GLN A 123 7.92 -7.56 -19.59
C GLN A 123 7.71 -8.60 -18.48
N GLY A 124 8.03 -8.25 -17.24
CA GLY A 124 7.83 -9.10 -16.07
C GLY A 124 6.36 -9.49 -15.88
N LEU A 125 5.45 -8.53 -15.98
CA LEU A 125 4.00 -8.77 -15.89
C LEU A 125 3.50 -9.70 -17.00
N GLN A 126 3.95 -9.49 -18.24
CA GLN A 126 3.56 -10.34 -19.38
C GLN A 126 4.04 -11.79 -19.22
N LEU A 127 5.24 -11.99 -18.65
CA LEU A 127 5.76 -13.32 -18.35
C LEU A 127 5.00 -13.99 -17.20
N ALA A 128 4.69 -13.24 -16.14
CA ALA A 128 3.90 -13.74 -15.01
C ALA A 128 2.48 -14.16 -15.47
N ALA A 129 1.84 -13.36 -16.31
CA ALA A 129 0.53 -13.68 -16.88
C ALA A 129 0.52 -14.97 -17.74
N LYS A 130 1.67 -15.35 -18.29
CA LYS A 130 1.86 -16.62 -19.03
C LYS A 130 2.26 -17.79 -18.13
N GLY A 131 2.39 -17.59 -16.81
CA GLY A 131 2.86 -18.59 -15.87
C GLY A 131 4.38 -18.80 -15.85
N SER A 132 5.14 -18.00 -16.61
CA SER A 132 6.62 -18.06 -16.67
C SER A 132 7.25 -17.31 -15.49
N PHE A 133 6.95 -17.75 -14.26
CA PHE A 133 7.33 -17.03 -13.03
C PHE A 133 8.84 -16.87 -12.83
N LYS A 134 9.66 -17.83 -13.27
CA LYS A 134 11.13 -17.74 -13.16
C LYS A 134 11.68 -16.60 -14.02
N ASP A 135 11.24 -16.52 -15.28
CA ASP A 135 11.66 -15.45 -16.20
C ASP A 135 11.09 -14.09 -15.77
N ALA A 136 9.85 -14.09 -15.27
CA ALA A 136 9.23 -12.90 -14.68
C ALA A 136 10.08 -12.36 -13.52
N LEU A 137 10.50 -13.22 -12.59
CA LEU A 137 11.37 -12.84 -11.47
C LEU A 137 12.69 -12.22 -11.96
N GLU A 138 13.30 -12.73 -13.02
CA GLU A 138 14.54 -12.12 -13.55
C GLU A 138 14.32 -10.68 -14.02
N ARG A 139 13.21 -10.42 -14.73
CA ARG A 139 12.86 -9.08 -15.22
C ARG A 139 12.48 -8.15 -14.07
N LEU A 140 11.62 -8.62 -13.17
CA LEU A 140 11.14 -7.85 -12.02
C LEU A 140 12.26 -7.54 -11.02
N LYS A 141 13.24 -8.44 -10.79
CA LYS A 141 14.39 -8.14 -9.92
C LYS A 141 15.28 -7.03 -10.49
N LYS A 142 15.51 -7.03 -11.81
CA LYS A 142 16.24 -5.96 -12.49
C LYS A 142 15.47 -4.64 -12.38
N CYS A 143 14.15 -4.68 -12.55
CA CYS A 143 13.27 -3.53 -12.34
C CYS A 143 13.38 -3.00 -10.90
N HIS A 144 13.23 -3.86 -9.89
CA HIS A 144 13.31 -3.51 -8.47
C HIS A 144 14.63 -2.81 -8.14
N LYS A 145 15.77 -3.38 -8.57
CA LYS A 145 17.10 -2.79 -8.34
C LYS A 145 17.23 -1.39 -8.95
N LEU A 146 16.63 -1.15 -10.12
CA LEU A 146 16.63 0.19 -10.73
C LEU A 146 15.70 1.14 -9.96
N ARG A 147 14.46 0.73 -9.66
CA ARG A 147 13.48 1.53 -8.91
C ARG A 147 14.02 1.91 -7.53
N GLU A 148 14.54 0.97 -6.77
CA GLU A 148 15.15 1.21 -5.45
C GLU A 148 16.32 2.22 -5.52
N LYS A 149 17.11 2.18 -6.59
CA LYS A 149 18.23 3.10 -6.79
C LYS A 149 17.77 4.53 -7.05
N VAL A 150 16.66 4.73 -7.76
CA VAL A 150 16.27 6.07 -8.27
C VAL A 150 15.02 6.66 -7.63
N MET A 151 14.18 5.87 -6.97
CA MET A 151 12.90 6.29 -6.41
C MET A 151 12.98 6.50 -4.90
N TYR A 152 12.18 7.42 -4.38
CA TYR A 152 12.01 7.62 -2.95
C TYR A 152 11.43 6.37 -2.29
N LYS A 153 11.76 6.13 -1.01
CA LYS A 153 11.43 4.88 -0.30
C LYS A 153 9.93 4.56 -0.22
N TYR A 154 9.06 5.56 -0.27
CA TYR A 154 7.59 5.38 -0.26
C TYR A 154 6.96 5.59 -1.65
N ASN A 155 7.74 5.40 -2.71
CA ASN A 155 7.23 5.52 -4.08
C ASN A 155 6.30 4.34 -4.41
N ARG A 156 5.12 4.64 -4.96
CA ARG A 156 4.11 3.63 -5.35
C ARG A 156 4.66 2.59 -6.31
N GLN A 157 5.45 3.00 -7.29
CA GLN A 157 6.04 2.09 -8.28
C GLN A 157 7.08 1.16 -7.64
N LEU A 158 7.79 1.60 -6.59
CA LEU A 158 8.69 0.70 -5.87
C LEU A 158 7.91 -0.39 -5.12
N SER A 159 6.83 0.00 -4.44
CA SER A 159 5.93 -0.95 -3.75
C SER A 159 5.26 -1.92 -4.73
N GLU A 160 4.87 -1.44 -5.91
CA GLU A 160 4.24 -2.24 -6.95
C GLU A 160 5.15 -3.36 -7.48
N VAL A 161 6.43 -3.08 -7.75
CA VAL A 161 7.35 -4.15 -8.20
C VAL A 161 7.65 -5.14 -7.08
N GLN A 162 7.67 -4.70 -5.82
CA GLN A 162 7.83 -5.56 -4.65
C GLN A 162 6.65 -6.53 -4.48
N ASP A 163 5.42 -6.03 -4.64
CA ASP A 163 4.20 -6.84 -4.65
C ASP A 163 4.23 -7.91 -5.75
N GLN A 164 4.63 -7.54 -6.97
CA GLN A 164 4.71 -8.50 -8.08
C GLN A 164 5.82 -9.54 -7.89
N LEU A 165 6.94 -9.17 -7.26
CA LEU A 165 7.98 -10.12 -6.86
C LEU A 165 7.44 -11.09 -5.81
N ALA A 166 6.71 -10.60 -4.80
CA ALA A 166 6.08 -11.44 -3.79
C ALA A 166 5.09 -12.43 -4.41
N CYS A 167 4.23 -11.97 -5.34
CA CYS A 167 3.31 -12.82 -6.08
C CYS A 167 4.03 -13.93 -6.85
N CYS A 168 5.11 -13.61 -7.57
CA CYS A 168 5.89 -14.60 -8.33
C CYS A 168 6.58 -15.62 -7.40
N TYR A 169 7.08 -15.19 -6.25
CA TYR A 169 7.68 -16.10 -5.27
C TYR A 169 6.65 -17.00 -4.61
N ALA A 170 5.49 -16.48 -4.23
CA ALA A 170 4.38 -17.28 -3.71
C ALA A 170 3.92 -18.32 -4.76
N SER A 171 3.85 -17.94 -6.03
CA SER A 171 3.50 -18.85 -7.14
C SER A 171 4.53 -19.96 -7.38
N LEU A 172 5.76 -19.77 -6.90
CA LEU A 172 6.83 -20.77 -6.94
C LEU A 172 7.00 -21.50 -5.60
N ASP A 173 6.04 -21.37 -4.69
CA ASP A 173 6.04 -21.96 -3.34
C ASP A 173 7.27 -21.55 -2.51
N LYS A 174 7.72 -20.29 -2.66
CA LYS A 174 8.84 -19.71 -1.88
C LYS A 174 8.32 -18.67 -0.91
N MET A 175 7.63 -19.10 0.14
CA MET A 175 6.84 -18.20 0.99
C MET A 175 7.68 -17.20 1.78
N LEU A 176 8.83 -17.61 2.33
CA LEU A 176 9.72 -16.70 3.07
C LEU A 176 10.25 -15.55 2.20
N LEU A 177 10.57 -15.82 0.94
CA LEU A 177 10.97 -14.78 -0.01
C LEU A 177 9.78 -13.88 -0.37
N ALA A 178 8.57 -14.44 -0.51
CA ALA A 178 7.38 -13.62 -0.74
C ALA A 178 7.12 -12.65 0.43
N VAL A 179 7.26 -13.13 1.67
CA VAL A 179 7.17 -12.32 2.89
C VAL A 179 8.22 -11.20 2.89
N GLU A 180 9.48 -11.51 2.55
CA GLU A 180 10.57 -10.52 2.48
C GLU A 180 10.24 -9.35 1.54
N TYR A 181 9.74 -9.65 0.34
CA TYR A 181 9.39 -8.61 -0.64
C TYR A 181 8.11 -7.88 -0.29
N LEU A 182 7.13 -8.52 0.35
CA LEU A 182 5.88 -7.86 0.70
C LEU A 182 6.00 -6.98 1.96
N ARG A 183 6.82 -7.35 2.95
CA ARG A 183 7.00 -6.57 4.20
C ARG A 183 7.20 -5.05 3.99
N PRO A 184 8.11 -4.56 3.11
CA PRO A 184 8.29 -3.11 2.91
C PRO A 184 7.09 -2.38 2.30
N THR A 185 6.20 -3.09 1.60
CA THR A 185 4.99 -2.50 0.99
C THR A 185 3.98 -2.05 2.04
N LEU A 186 3.96 -2.70 3.21
CA LEU A 186 3.11 -2.32 4.35
C LEU A 186 3.40 -0.91 4.81
N VAL A 187 4.69 -0.57 4.97
CA VAL A 187 5.13 0.75 5.41
C VAL A 187 4.74 1.80 4.38
N THR A 188 4.92 1.52 3.09
CA THR A 188 4.53 2.43 2.01
C THR A 188 3.02 2.65 1.97
N THR A 189 2.22 1.58 2.10
CA THR A 189 0.76 1.64 2.13
C THR A 189 0.26 2.42 3.34
N GLU A 190 0.85 2.21 4.52
CA GLU A 190 0.54 2.99 5.72
C GLU A 190 0.84 4.49 5.53
N HIS A 191 1.96 4.85 4.91
CA HIS A 191 2.27 6.26 4.65
C HIS A 191 1.33 6.92 3.63
N ILE A 192 0.95 6.19 2.57
CA ILE A 192 0.04 6.71 1.53
C ILE A 192 -1.36 6.85 2.11
N TYR A 193 -1.90 5.77 2.66
CA TYR A 193 -3.31 5.67 3.01
C TYR A 193 -3.62 5.91 4.48
N GLY A 194 -2.61 5.86 5.36
CA GLY A 194 -2.75 6.03 6.81
C GLY A 194 -2.97 4.73 7.56
N LYS A 195 -2.56 4.72 8.84
CA LYS A 195 -2.59 3.56 9.75
C LYS A 195 -3.96 2.91 9.98
N ASN A 196 -5.04 3.67 9.79
CA ASN A 196 -6.42 3.19 9.97
C ASN A 196 -7.16 3.05 8.65
N SER A 197 -6.48 3.05 7.50
CA SER A 197 -7.14 2.95 6.20
C SER A 197 -7.49 1.52 5.85
N ILE A 198 -8.57 1.35 5.09
CA ILE A 198 -8.96 0.02 4.63
C ILE A 198 -7.93 -0.58 3.67
N GLU A 199 -7.23 0.26 2.90
CA GLU A 199 -6.13 -0.14 2.02
C GLU A 199 -4.99 -0.77 2.80
N TYR A 200 -4.58 -0.16 3.92
CA TYR A 200 -3.58 -0.75 4.81
C TYR A 200 -4.10 -2.04 5.47
N GLY A 201 -5.38 -2.08 5.85
CA GLY A 201 -6.03 -3.29 6.34
C GLY A 201 -5.96 -4.45 5.33
N ASN A 202 -6.30 -4.20 4.07
CA ASN A 202 -6.24 -5.18 2.99
C ASN A 202 -4.81 -5.67 2.74
N GLU A 203 -3.83 -4.76 2.78
CA GLU A 203 -2.42 -5.13 2.63
C GLU A 203 -1.93 -6.01 3.78
N LEU A 204 -2.37 -5.72 5.01
CA LEU A 204 -2.11 -6.58 6.19
C LEU A 204 -2.78 -7.95 6.06
N GLN A 205 -3.98 -8.04 5.47
CA GLN A 205 -4.62 -9.33 5.24
C GLN A 205 -3.80 -10.19 4.27
N LYS A 206 -3.45 -9.62 3.11
CA LYS A 206 -2.59 -10.29 2.13
C LYS A 206 -1.26 -10.74 2.74
N TYR A 207 -0.67 -9.91 3.60
CA TYR A 207 0.56 -10.25 4.32
C TYR A 207 0.34 -11.37 5.34
N SER A 208 -0.78 -11.36 6.08
CA SER A 208 -1.12 -12.42 7.03
C SER A 208 -1.27 -13.79 6.36
N ASP A 209 -1.82 -13.83 5.14
CA ASP A 209 -1.92 -15.06 4.35
C ASP A 209 -0.55 -15.61 3.97
N LEU A 210 0.35 -14.74 3.51
CA LEU A 210 1.72 -15.16 3.20
C LEU A 210 2.47 -15.64 4.44
N LEU A 211 2.28 -14.99 5.59
CA LEU A 211 2.92 -15.41 6.84
C LEU A 211 2.41 -16.77 7.32
N LEU A 212 1.10 -17.01 7.31
CA LEU A 212 0.54 -18.32 7.69
C LEU A 212 1.03 -19.43 6.76
N ASN A 213 1.10 -19.16 5.45
CA ASN A 213 1.66 -20.10 4.48
C ASN A 213 3.16 -20.33 4.69
N ALA A 214 3.92 -19.29 5.05
CA ALA A 214 5.32 -19.41 5.40
C ALA A 214 5.53 -20.28 6.65
N ILE A 215 4.78 -20.05 7.72
CA ILE A 215 4.83 -20.87 8.94
C ILE A 215 4.51 -22.34 8.60
N ALA A 216 3.43 -22.58 7.85
CA ALA A 216 3.06 -23.94 7.45
C ALA A 216 4.16 -24.62 6.61
N GLN A 217 4.74 -23.90 5.64
CA GLN A 217 5.84 -24.42 4.83
C GLN A 217 7.05 -24.75 5.69
N THR A 218 7.44 -23.84 6.58
CA THR A 218 8.62 -24.00 7.39
C THR A 218 8.49 -25.13 8.42
N ASN A 219 7.31 -25.33 9.01
CA ASN A 219 7.04 -26.46 9.89
C ASN A 219 7.13 -27.81 9.15
N ARG A 220 6.67 -27.88 7.89
CA ARG A 220 6.73 -29.10 7.07
C ARG A 220 8.15 -29.45 6.64
N GLU A 221 8.96 -28.44 6.32
CA GLU A 221 10.30 -28.62 5.73
C GLU A 221 11.44 -28.51 6.75
N HIS A 222 11.14 -28.22 8.03
CA HIS A 222 12.11 -27.96 9.10
C HIS A 222 13.17 -26.91 8.71
N LEU A 223 12.75 -25.82 8.03
CA LEU A 223 13.66 -24.81 7.46
C LEU A 223 14.07 -23.68 8.42
N CYS A 224 13.45 -23.53 9.60
CA CYS A 224 13.81 -22.49 10.57
C CYS A 224 14.34 -23.04 11.89
N SER A 225 15.19 -22.25 12.52
CA SER A 225 15.47 -22.37 13.95
C SER A 225 14.23 -22.01 14.78
N ASP A 226 14.10 -22.58 15.98
CA ASP A 226 12.99 -22.28 16.90
C ASP A 226 12.77 -20.77 17.11
N GLN A 227 13.85 -19.98 17.07
CA GLN A 227 13.76 -18.53 17.25
C GLN A 227 13.14 -17.84 16.03
N GLU A 228 13.49 -18.23 14.81
CA GLU A 228 12.91 -17.68 13.59
C GLU A 228 11.42 -18.05 13.47
N CYS A 229 11.06 -19.27 13.85
CA CYS A 229 9.67 -19.72 13.87
C CYS A 229 8.84 -18.89 14.87
N LYS A 230 9.39 -18.65 16.08
CA LYS A 230 8.77 -17.76 17.09
C LYS A 230 8.60 -16.33 16.58
N ASN A 231 9.62 -15.77 15.91
CA ASN A 231 9.56 -14.43 15.35
C ASN A 231 8.45 -14.31 14.28
N LEU A 232 8.30 -15.32 13.41
CA LEU A 232 7.22 -15.36 12.41
C LEU A 232 5.84 -15.42 13.06
N ILE A 233 5.67 -16.23 14.11
CA ILE A 233 4.40 -16.32 14.84
C ILE A 233 4.05 -14.99 15.51
N GLU A 234 5.02 -14.33 16.15
CA GLU A 234 4.83 -13.02 16.78
C GLU A 234 4.50 -11.93 15.75
N GLU A 235 5.22 -11.90 14.62
CA GLU A 235 4.94 -10.99 13.50
C GLU A 235 3.51 -11.20 12.98
N THR A 236 3.11 -12.46 12.77
CA THR A 236 1.76 -12.82 12.30
C THR A 236 0.68 -12.37 13.28
N ARG A 237 0.89 -12.58 14.59
CA ARG A 237 -0.05 -12.14 15.63
C ARG A 237 -0.25 -10.63 15.57
N SER A 238 0.84 -9.87 15.52
CA SER A 238 0.77 -8.40 15.44
C SER A 238 0.03 -7.91 14.19
N VAL A 239 0.28 -8.55 13.04
CA VAL A 239 -0.40 -8.23 11.77
C VAL A 239 -1.89 -8.51 11.84
N LEU A 240 -2.29 -9.67 12.39
CA LEU A 240 -3.70 -10.03 12.55
C LEU A 240 -4.44 -9.09 13.50
N GLU A 241 -3.83 -8.72 14.62
CA GLU A 241 -4.40 -7.75 15.57
C GLU A 241 -4.61 -6.38 14.93
N LYS A 242 -3.61 -5.86 14.22
CA LYS A 242 -3.70 -4.58 13.49
C LYS A 242 -4.77 -4.63 12.41
N SER A 243 -4.81 -5.70 11.61
CA SER A 243 -5.80 -5.86 10.57
C SER A 243 -7.21 -5.92 11.17
N TYR A 244 -7.42 -6.71 12.24
CA TYR A 244 -8.71 -6.79 12.92
C TYR A 244 -9.18 -5.43 13.45
N HIS A 245 -8.28 -4.66 14.06
CA HIS A 245 -8.59 -3.32 14.52
C HIS A 245 -9.08 -2.43 13.38
N ILE A 246 -8.35 -2.38 12.26
CA ILE A 246 -8.72 -1.57 11.09
C ILE A 246 -10.08 -1.99 10.54
N PHE A 247 -10.29 -3.29 10.28
CA PHE A 247 -11.56 -3.78 9.75
C PHE A 247 -12.74 -3.53 10.70
N SER A 248 -12.51 -3.50 12.01
CA SER A 248 -13.57 -3.18 12.99
C SER A 248 -13.99 -1.71 12.99
N ILE A 249 -13.08 -0.81 12.60
CA ILE A 249 -13.39 0.61 12.38
C ILE A 249 -14.28 0.76 11.13
N HIS A 250 -13.91 0.11 10.04
CA HIS A 250 -14.61 0.25 8.75
C HIS A 250 -15.91 -0.54 8.64
N TYR A 251 -15.98 -1.70 9.30
CA TYR A 251 -17.07 -2.65 9.13
C TYR A 251 -17.61 -3.18 10.46
N GLY A 252 -18.84 -3.70 10.41
CA GLY A 252 -19.45 -4.37 11.56
C GLY A 252 -19.01 -5.82 11.71
N PRO A 253 -19.27 -6.44 12.88
CA PRO A 253 -18.86 -7.82 13.19
C PRO A 253 -19.44 -8.90 12.26
N HIS A 254 -20.43 -8.53 11.44
CA HIS A 254 -21.02 -9.39 10.41
C HIS A 254 -20.16 -9.50 9.14
N HIS A 255 -19.20 -8.60 8.94
CA HIS A 255 -18.37 -8.56 7.73
C HIS A 255 -17.46 -9.80 7.64
N GLU A 256 -17.37 -10.38 6.45
CA GLU A 256 -16.65 -11.63 6.18
C GLU A 256 -15.18 -11.56 6.58
N ALA A 257 -14.50 -10.47 6.21
CA ALA A 257 -13.11 -10.21 6.58
C ALA A 257 -12.82 -10.33 8.09
N LEU A 258 -13.75 -9.93 8.97
CA LEU A 258 -13.56 -10.06 10.42
C LEU A 258 -13.72 -11.50 10.91
N LYS A 259 -14.51 -12.32 10.21
CA LYS A 259 -14.61 -13.75 10.49
C LYS A 259 -13.35 -14.47 10.04
N GLU A 260 -12.90 -14.18 8.82
CA GLU A 260 -11.67 -14.74 8.26
C GLU A 260 -10.46 -14.42 9.15
N LEU A 261 -10.33 -13.17 9.63
CA LEU A 261 -9.27 -12.79 10.57
C LEU A 261 -9.31 -13.57 11.89
N LYS A 262 -10.50 -13.88 12.41
CA LYS A 262 -10.64 -14.73 13.61
C LYS A 262 -10.25 -16.18 13.35
N ASP A 263 -10.56 -16.69 12.16
CA ASP A 263 -10.18 -18.06 11.81
C ASP A 263 -8.66 -18.17 11.58
N LYS A 264 -8.04 -17.15 10.99
CA LYS A 264 -6.57 -17.00 10.92
C LYS A 264 -5.92 -16.93 12.30
N GLN A 265 -6.52 -16.24 13.27
CA GLN A 265 -6.03 -16.20 14.66
C GLN A 265 -6.03 -17.59 15.30
N LYS A 266 -7.12 -18.36 15.16
CA LYS A 266 -7.17 -19.75 15.64
C LYS A 266 -6.15 -20.64 14.95
N GLN A 267 -5.98 -20.48 13.64
CA GLN A 267 -4.97 -21.23 12.88
C GLN A 267 -3.55 -20.94 13.40
N LEU A 268 -3.26 -19.68 13.75
CA LEU A 268 -1.97 -19.30 14.34
C LEU A 268 -1.76 -19.91 15.73
N GLU A 269 -2.81 -20.00 16.56
CA GLU A 269 -2.74 -20.65 17.87
C GLU A 269 -2.35 -22.13 17.74
N MET A 270 -2.91 -22.84 16.76
CA MET A 270 -2.54 -24.24 16.47
C MET A 270 -1.06 -24.40 16.08
N PHE A 271 -0.47 -23.41 15.41
CA PHE A 271 0.96 -23.44 15.08
C PHE A 271 1.85 -23.12 16.28
N ALA A 272 1.35 -22.39 17.28
CA ALA A 272 2.11 -22.02 18.46
C ALA A 272 2.16 -23.14 19.54
N GLU A 273 1.26 -24.12 19.44
CA GLU A 273 1.18 -25.28 20.35
C GLU A 273 2.01 -26.49 19.89
N GLN A 274 2.55 -26.46 18.66
CA GLN A 274 3.39 -27.50 18.06
C GLN A 274 4.88 -27.23 18.29
#